data_AF-A0AA88Y4M0-F1
#
_entry.id   AF-A0AA88Y4M0-F1
#
_cell.length_a   1.000
_cell.length_b   1.000
_cell.length_c   1.000
_cell.angle_alpha   90.00
_cell.angle_beta   90.00
_cell.angle_gamma   90.00
#
_symmetry.space_group_name_H-M   'P 1'
#
loop_
_entity.id
_entity.type
_entity.pdbx_description
1 polymer ?
#
loop_
_entity_poly.entity_id
_entity_poly.type
_entity_poly.pdbx_seq_one_letter_code
_entity_poly.pdbx_strand_id
1 'polypeptide(L)'
;MHRVTCPKCPLTFSRKDVFLRHHRHKHQEHDMYYQSSPVKPPPKEFPPQSNQAYPPPPSSQAYPPPPPSSHAYPPPPPPSSQAYPPPPPPPPPPQQQQQNFVFKHPFTANVSGPTACGKTYFVKTLLQRCIKKISPYPERIIWLYKRWQPLYDEIKATVYPRVEFIQGIPLDMEQDTFIHPSKRNLVMLDDLKSSSAKDPRINELFTEGSHHRNLSVIALNQNLYFNKDPTQRRNCHYLVMFNNPVDQQQIMTLARQMYPGNPQHLMRHFKDATSRPYGYLVIDLKPFTAEHQRLRTDIFEQSDDPKDRICQFEDKMDQINKDDQKDMDHSEHIFASDQTCFEEEKMHSCDDCGIVFENIHDLQRHVKT
;
A
#
# COMPACT_ATOMS: atom_id res chain seq x y z
N MET A 1 9.95 27.73 -30.83
CA MET A 1 8.88 26.83 -30.35
C MET A 1 8.25 26.16 -31.56
N HIS A 2 8.44 24.84 -31.74
CA HIS A 2 7.84 24.12 -32.88
C HIS A 2 6.35 23.88 -32.62
N ARG A 3 5.50 24.43 -33.48
CA ARG A 3 4.05 24.18 -33.48
C ARG A 3 3.76 22.92 -34.30
N VAL A 4 2.78 22.11 -33.86
CA VAL A 4 2.39 20.85 -34.49
C VAL A 4 0.93 20.97 -34.95
N THR A 5 0.71 20.80 -36.24
CA THR A 5 -0.64 20.85 -36.85
C THR A 5 -1.22 19.44 -36.95
N CYS A 6 -2.51 19.28 -36.63
CA CYS A 6 -3.18 18.01 -36.76
C CYS A 6 -3.33 17.64 -38.26
N PRO A 7 -3.03 16.41 -38.67
CA PRO A 7 -3.17 16.00 -40.08
C PRO A 7 -4.63 15.73 -40.49
N LYS A 8 -5.55 15.58 -39.51
CA LYS A 8 -6.96 15.24 -39.73
C LYS A 8 -7.93 16.41 -39.52
N CYS A 9 -7.47 17.55 -39.03
CA CYS A 9 -8.29 18.76 -38.88
C CYS A 9 -7.42 20.04 -38.82
N PRO A 10 -7.97 21.25 -39.01
CA PRO A 10 -7.18 22.47 -39.19
C PRO A 10 -6.58 23.05 -37.89
N LEU A 11 -6.54 22.29 -36.79
CA LEU A 11 -6.08 22.78 -35.49
C LEU A 11 -4.56 22.64 -35.35
N THR A 12 -3.93 23.71 -34.85
CA THR A 12 -2.49 23.78 -34.59
C THR A 12 -2.20 23.95 -33.11
N PHE A 13 -1.26 23.16 -32.58
CA PHE A 13 -0.94 23.09 -31.17
C PHE A 13 0.49 23.56 -30.91
N SER A 14 0.68 24.32 -29.83
CA SER A 14 2.00 24.79 -29.40
C SER A 14 2.81 23.73 -28.64
N ARG A 15 2.16 22.63 -28.23
CA ARG A 15 2.78 21.52 -27.49
C ARG A 15 2.32 20.16 -28.03
N LYS A 16 3.26 19.22 -28.10
CA LYS A 16 3.06 17.87 -28.67
C LYS A 16 2.08 17.02 -27.85
N ASP A 17 2.08 17.14 -26.52
CA ASP A 17 1.19 16.39 -25.62
C ASP A 17 -0.28 16.78 -25.79
N VAL A 18 -0.57 18.06 -26.00
CA VAL A 18 -1.92 18.56 -26.28
C VAL A 18 -2.41 18.09 -27.64
N PHE A 19 -1.54 18.10 -28.65
CA PHE A 19 -1.82 17.52 -29.97
C PHE A 19 -2.18 16.02 -29.87
N LEU A 20 -1.38 15.22 -29.15
CA LEU A 20 -1.60 13.78 -29.02
C LEU A 20 -2.94 13.46 -28.34
N ARG A 21 -3.30 14.23 -27.32
CA ARG A 21 -4.61 14.10 -26.65
C ARG A 21 -5.77 14.45 -27.59
N HIS A 22 -5.64 15.53 -28.34
CA HIS A 22 -6.63 15.93 -29.34
C HIS A 22 -6.80 14.84 -30.41
N HIS A 23 -5.69 14.31 -30.95
CA HIS A 23 -5.73 13.28 -31.99
C HIS A 23 -6.39 11.99 -31.50
N ARG A 24 -6.12 11.58 -30.26
CA ARG A 24 -6.73 10.39 -29.64
C ARG A 24 -8.24 10.55 -29.46
N HIS A 25 -8.70 11.70 -28.94
CA HIS A 25 -10.10 11.88 -28.60
C HIS A 25 -11.01 12.26 -29.78
N LYS A 26 -10.45 12.86 -30.84
CA LYS A 26 -11.24 13.38 -31.95
C LYS A 26 -11.12 12.57 -33.23
N HIS A 27 -10.06 11.76 -33.36
CA HIS A 27 -9.70 11.16 -34.65
C HIS A 27 -9.31 9.68 -34.58
N GLN A 28 -9.50 9.04 -33.42
CA GLN A 28 -9.35 7.60 -33.26
C GLN A 28 -10.75 6.97 -33.34
N GLU A 29 -10.99 6.19 -34.39
CA GLU A 29 -12.21 5.38 -34.52
C GLU A 29 -12.12 4.18 -33.57
N HIS A 30 -13.23 3.88 -32.91
CA HIS A 30 -13.37 2.83 -31.90
C HIS A 30 -13.43 1.46 -32.59
N ASP A 31 -12.46 0.59 -32.34
CA ASP A 31 -12.67 -0.85 -32.52
C ASP A 31 -13.53 -1.38 -31.36
N MET A 32 -14.69 -1.90 -31.74
CA MET A 32 -15.69 -2.52 -30.87
C MET A 32 -15.21 -3.88 -30.36
N TYR A 33 -15.22 -4.11 -29.05
CA TYR A 33 -15.70 -5.35 -28.42
C TYR A 33 -15.74 -5.15 -26.89
N TYR A 34 -16.93 -4.91 -26.33
CA TYR A 34 -17.49 -5.56 -25.13
C TYR A 34 -18.87 -4.97 -24.84
N GLN A 35 -19.87 -5.85 -24.81
CA GLN A 35 -21.28 -5.53 -24.65
C GLN A 35 -21.69 -5.35 -23.17
N SER A 36 -22.64 -4.41 -23.01
CA SER A 36 -23.76 -4.37 -22.06
C SER A 36 -23.54 -4.28 -20.54
N SER A 37 -23.87 -3.10 -19.99
CA SER A 37 -24.57 -2.93 -18.72
C SER A 37 -25.47 -1.66 -18.80
N PRO A 38 -26.58 -1.58 -18.04
CA PRO A 38 -27.76 -0.82 -18.45
C PRO A 38 -27.62 0.70 -18.30
N VAL A 39 -28.31 1.37 -19.23
CA VAL A 39 -28.40 2.82 -19.42
C VAL A 39 -28.94 3.54 -18.17
N LYS A 40 -28.16 4.46 -17.61
CA LYS A 40 -28.68 5.53 -16.73
C LYS A 40 -29.34 6.61 -17.60
N PRO A 41 -30.52 7.15 -17.24
CA PRO A 41 -31.13 8.24 -17.99
C PRO A 41 -30.29 9.52 -17.88
N PRO A 42 -30.28 10.38 -18.91
CA PRO A 42 -29.48 11.60 -18.93
C PRO A 42 -29.97 12.62 -17.89
N PRO A 43 -29.08 13.49 -17.37
CA PRO A 43 -29.48 14.57 -16.48
C PRO A 43 -30.34 15.59 -17.25
N LYS A 44 -31.43 16.03 -16.61
CA LYS A 44 -32.28 17.10 -17.12
C LYS A 44 -31.48 18.41 -17.18
N GLU A 45 -31.36 18.97 -18.38
CA GLU A 45 -30.89 20.35 -18.58
C GLU A 45 -31.91 21.30 -17.95
N PHE A 46 -31.44 22.17 -17.04
CA PHE A 46 -32.22 23.30 -16.57
C PHE A 46 -31.92 24.52 -17.46
N PRO A 47 -32.95 25.26 -17.92
CA PRO A 47 -32.75 26.47 -18.71
C PRO A 47 -32.11 27.59 -17.86
N PRO A 48 -31.43 28.57 -18.50
CA PRO A 48 -30.72 29.64 -17.81
C PRO A 48 -31.69 30.49 -16.97
N GLN A 49 -31.39 30.65 -15.68
CA GLN A 49 -32.17 31.49 -14.77
C GLN A 49 -32.04 32.96 -15.18
N SER A 50 -33.19 33.57 -15.48
CA SER A 50 -33.38 35.00 -15.59
C SER A 50 -33.07 35.71 -14.26
N ASN A 51 -32.33 36.82 -14.31
CA ASN A 51 -32.14 37.75 -13.20
C ASN A 51 -33.51 38.18 -12.63
N GLN A 52 -33.86 37.67 -11.45
CA GLN A 52 -34.89 38.27 -10.60
C GLN A 52 -34.20 38.89 -9.37
N ALA A 53 -34.41 40.19 -9.22
CA ALA A 53 -33.97 40.96 -8.08
C ALA A 53 -34.67 40.46 -6.80
N TYR A 54 -33.90 40.26 -5.73
CA TYR A 54 -34.43 39.97 -4.41
C TYR A 54 -35.22 41.18 -3.88
N PRO A 55 -36.39 41.00 -3.24
CA PRO A 55 -37.05 42.08 -2.53
C PRO A 55 -36.24 42.48 -1.28
N PRO A 56 -36.27 43.76 -0.87
CA PRO A 56 -35.56 44.22 0.32
C PRO A 56 -36.15 43.61 1.60
N PRO A 57 -35.34 43.50 2.67
CA PRO A 57 -35.79 42.94 3.95
C PRO A 57 -36.88 43.82 4.61
N PRO A 58 -37.83 43.22 5.34
CA PRO A 58 -38.84 43.98 6.05
C PRO A 58 -38.23 44.78 7.21
N SER A 59 -38.75 45.99 7.38
CA SER A 59 -38.43 46.92 8.45
C SER A 59 -38.70 46.33 9.84
N SER A 60 -37.79 46.62 10.76
CA SER A 60 -37.83 46.27 12.17
C SER A 60 -39.14 46.73 12.84
N GLN A 61 -40.05 45.80 13.11
CA GLN A 61 -41.15 46.03 14.04
C GLN A 61 -40.63 45.86 15.47
N ALA A 62 -40.77 46.91 16.28
CA ALA A 62 -40.45 46.91 17.69
C ALA A 62 -41.47 46.04 18.45
N TYR A 63 -40.98 45.11 19.26
CA TYR A 63 -41.82 44.35 20.19
C TYR A 63 -42.26 45.25 21.36
N PRO A 64 -43.52 45.13 21.85
CA PRO A 64 -43.96 45.86 23.02
C PRO A 64 -43.25 45.36 24.30
N PRO A 65 -43.03 46.23 25.31
CA PRO A 65 -42.40 45.84 26.56
C PRO A 65 -43.30 44.91 27.39
N PRO A 66 -42.72 44.01 28.20
CA PRO A 66 -43.48 43.11 29.05
C PRO A 66 -44.18 43.88 30.20
N PRO A 67 -45.31 43.36 30.72
CA PRO A 67 -46.04 44.02 31.81
C PRO A 67 -45.27 43.98 33.14
N PRO A 68 -45.53 44.92 34.06
CA PRO A 68 -44.84 44.97 35.35
C PRO A 68 -45.27 43.80 36.24
N SER A 69 -44.30 42.98 36.65
CA SER A 69 -44.50 41.91 37.64
C SER A 69 -44.59 42.51 39.04
N SER A 70 -45.75 42.41 39.67
CA SER A 70 -46.02 42.85 41.03
C SER A 70 -46.15 41.67 41.99
N HIS A 71 -45.14 40.80 42.13
CA HIS A 71 -45.04 39.89 43.29
C HIS A 71 -43.57 39.63 43.64
N ALA A 72 -43.09 40.33 44.67
CA ALA A 72 -41.81 40.06 45.30
C ALA A 72 -41.93 38.78 46.14
N TYR A 73 -41.36 37.68 45.65
CA TYR A 73 -41.06 36.52 46.49
C TYR A 73 -39.72 36.75 47.20
N PRO A 74 -39.58 36.43 48.50
CA PRO A 74 -38.30 36.51 49.18
C PRO A 74 -37.31 35.53 48.54
N PRO A 75 -36.00 35.87 48.49
CA PRO A 75 -34.99 34.98 47.93
C PRO A 75 -34.88 33.69 48.76
N PRO A 76 -34.62 32.54 48.13
CA PRO A 76 -34.40 31.29 48.85
C PRO A 76 -33.15 31.38 49.74
N PRO A 77 -33.11 30.67 50.88
CA PRO A 77 -31.94 30.66 51.76
C PRO A 77 -30.72 30.07 51.02
N PRO A 78 -29.49 30.50 51.37
CA PRO A 78 -28.29 30.00 50.74
C PRO A 78 -28.15 28.49 50.97
N PRO A 79 -27.69 27.71 49.96
CA PRO A 79 -27.50 26.28 50.12
C PRO A 79 -26.45 26.02 51.20
N SER A 80 -26.83 25.23 52.19
CA SER A 80 -25.92 24.67 53.19
C SER A 80 -24.78 23.94 52.48
N SER A 81 -23.55 24.26 52.86
CA SER A 81 -22.29 23.70 52.35
C SER A 81 -22.19 22.20 52.68
N GLN A 82 -22.87 21.36 51.92
CA GLN A 82 -22.52 19.95 51.83
C GLN A 82 -21.65 19.77 50.60
N ALA A 83 -20.37 19.48 50.83
CA ALA A 83 -19.43 19.13 49.79
C ALA A 83 -19.88 17.81 49.15
N TYR A 84 -20.43 17.89 47.94
CA TYR A 84 -20.69 16.72 47.14
C TYR A 84 -19.35 16.04 46.80
N PRO A 85 -19.24 14.70 46.94
CA PRO A 85 -18.05 14.00 46.49
C PRO A 85 -17.87 14.24 44.98
N PRO A 86 -16.61 14.33 44.50
CA PRO A 86 -16.35 14.53 43.09
C PRO A 86 -17.02 13.41 42.27
N PRO A 87 -17.58 13.71 41.09
CA PRO A 87 -18.16 12.69 40.24
C PRO A 87 -17.10 11.62 39.94
N PRO A 88 -17.50 10.34 39.87
CA PRO A 88 -16.57 9.28 39.52
C PRO A 88 -15.89 9.60 38.18
N PRO A 89 -14.62 9.23 38.01
CA PRO A 89 -13.93 9.42 36.76
C PRO A 89 -14.76 8.78 35.63
N PRO A 90 -14.81 9.42 34.44
CA PRO A 90 -15.52 8.85 33.31
C PRO A 90 -14.99 7.42 33.07
N PRO A 91 -15.88 6.47 32.73
CA PRO A 91 -15.44 5.12 32.41
C PRO A 91 -14.35 5.19 31.34
N PRO A 92 -13.31 4.34 31.43
CA PRO A 92 -12.28 4.28 30.39
C PRO A 92 -12.97 4.14 29.02
N PRO A 93 -12.47 4.83 27.98
CA PRO A 93 -13.05 4.71 26.65
C PRO A 93 -13.18 3.22 26.31
N PRO A 94 -14.29 2.81 25.67
CA PRO A 94 -14.50 1.40 25.33
C PRO A 94 -13.23 0.91 24.65
N GLN A 95 -12.63 -0.13 25.23
CA GLN A 95 -11.51 -0.84 24.61
C GLN A 95 -12.01 -1.24 23.23
N GLN A 96 -11.58 -0.49 22.21
CA GLN A 96 -11.97 -0.79 20.85
C GLN A 96 -11.49 -2.22 20.62
N GLN A 97 -12.43 -3.15 20.47
CA GLN A 97 -12.09 -4.48 19.99
C GLN A 97 -11.26 -4.27 18.74
N GLN A 98 -9.95 -4.49 18.84
CA GLN A 98 -9.05 -4.36 17.71
C GLN A 98 -9.53 -5.40 16.71
N GLN A 99 -10.34 -4.98 15.73
CA GLN A 99 -10.67 -5.83 14.61
C GLN A 99 -9.34 -6.27 13.97
N ASN A 100 -9.24 -7.55 13.64
CA ASN A 100 -8.05 -8.12 13.01
C ASN A 100 -7.75 -7.34 11.72
N PHE A 101 -6.66 -6.56 11.73
CA PHE A 101 -6.27 -5.73 10.61
C PHE A 101 -5.64 -6.58 9.51
N VAL A 102 -6.04 -6.32 8.26
CA VAL A 102 -5.57 -7.01 7.07
C VAL A 102 -5.35 -6.00 5.94
N PHE A 103 -4.16 -6.03 5.33
CA PHE A 103 -3.87 -5.25 4.12
C PHE A 103 -4.69 -5.79 2.95
N LYS A 104 -5.43 -4.92 2.26
CA LYS A 104 -6.30 -5.32 1.14
C LYS A 104 -5.55 -5.19 -0.18
N HIS A 105 -5.21 -6.32 -0.79
CA HIS A 105 -4.57 -6.40 -2.10
C HIS A 105 -5.59 -6.07 -3.23
N PRO A 106 -5.17 -5.37 -4.29
CA PRO A 106 -3.87 -4.70 -4.45
C PRO A 106 -3.76 -3.43 -3.58
N PHE A 107 -2.53 -3.09 -3.19
CA PHE A 107 -2.25 -1.88 -2.43
C PHE A 107 -0.84 -1.34 -2.62
N THR A 108 -0.66 -0.07 -2.28
CA THR A 108 0.64 0.59 -2.20
C THR A 108 0.89 0.96 -0.75
N ALA A 109 2.08 0.68 -0.24
CA ALA A 109 2.44 1.00 1.14
C ALA A 109 3.82 1.65 1.23
N ASN A 110 3.98 2.51 2.23
CA ASN A 110 5.25 3.11 2.58
C ASN A 110 5.56 2.80 4.04
N VAL A 111 6.69 2.13 4.28
CA VAL A 111 7.18 1.83 5.62
C VAL A 111 8.31 2.80 5.93
N SER A 112 8.06 3.76 6.82
CA SER A 112 8.96 4.88 7.05
C SER A 112 9.49 5.03 8.47
N GLY A 113 10.78 5.34 8.58
CA GLY A 113 11.50 5.60 9.83
C GLY A 113 13.01 5.42 9.68
N PRO A 114 13.83 5.92 10.60
CA PRO A 114 15.29 5.98 10.46
C PRO A 114 15.95 4.60 10.36
N THR A 115 17.25 4.55 10.05
CA THR A 115 18.01 3.30 10.07
C THR A 115 17.86 2.60 11.43
N ALA A 116 17.80 1.26 11.42
CA ALA A 116 17.65 0.41 12.61
C ALA A 116 16.34 0.57 13.41
N CYS A 117 15.31 1.27 12.91
CA CYS A 117 14.05 1.43 13.64
C CYS A 117 13.08 0.24 13.57
N GLY A 118 13.43 -0.86 12.88
CA GLY A 118 12.59 -2.07 12.80
C GLY A 118 11.80 -2.29 11.50
N LYS A 119 11.95 -1.44 10.47
CA LYS A 119 11.22 -1.57 9.18
C LYS A 119 11.33 -2.96 8.54
N THR A 120 12.55 -3.45 8.37
CA THR A 120 12.79 -4.74 7.70
C THR A 120 12.24 -5.91 8.51
N TYR A 121 12.26 -5.79 9.84
CA TYR A 121 11.64 -6.80 10.73
C TYR A 121 10.10 -6.77 10.65
N PHE A 122 9.49 -5.59 10.62
CA PHE A 122 8.05 -5.44 10.37
C PHE A 122 7.63 -6.10 9.06
N VAL A 123 8.38 -5.84 7.99
CA VAL A 123 8.11 -6.43 6.67
C VAL A 123 8.31 -7.94 6.68
N LYS A 124 9.41 -8.43 7.26
CA LYS A 124 9.62 -9.88 7.43
C LYS A 124 8.43 -10.52 8.14
N THR A 125 7.96 -9.93 9.24
CA THR A 125 6.81 -10.44 10.01
C THR A 125 5.53 -10.42 9.17
N LEU A 126 5.31 -9.34 8.40
CA LEU A 126 4.20 -9.25 7.45
C LEU A 126 4.25 -10.36 6.40
N LEU A 127 5.42 -10.62 5.82
CA LEU A 127 5.61 -11.66 4.81
C LEU A 127 5.44 -13.07 5.39
N GLN A 128 6.00 -13.34 6.57
CA GLN A 128 5.80 -14.62 7.27
C GLN A 128 4.33 -14.89 7.60
N ARG A 129 3.52 -13.82 7.75
CA ARG A 129 2.09 -13.90 8.05
C ARG A 129 1.21 -13.45 6.88
N CYS A 130 1.73 -13.44 5.64
CA CYS A 130 1.06 -12.80 4.50
C CYS A 130 -0.30 -13.42 4.19
N ILE A 131 -0.46 -14.74 4.37
CA ILE A 131 -1.74 -15.46 4.19
C ILE A 131 -2.85 -14.87 5.07
N LYS A 132 -2.52 -14.45 6.29
CA LYS A 132 -3.48 -13.88 7.26
C LYS A 132 -3.54 -12.36 7.23
N LYS A 133 -2.44 -11.69 6.84
CA LYS A 133 -2.29 -10.23 6.94
C LYS A 133 -2.41 -9.50 5.61
N ILE A 134 -2.43 -10.22 4.49
CA ILE A 134 -2.68 -9.67 3.15
C ILE A 134 -3.82 -10.46 2.52
N SER A 135 -4.85 -9.78 2.05
CA SER A 135 -6.05 -10.42 1.49
C SER A 135 -6.48 -9.76 0.18
N PRO A 136 -6.63 -10.54 -0.91
CA PRO A 136 -6.09 -11.89 -1.06
C PRO A 136 -4.55 -11.92 -0.92
N TYR A 137 -3.98 -13.04 -0.48
CA TYR A 137 -2.54 -13.17 -0.26
C TYR A 137 -1.78 -13.22 -1.61
N PRO A 138 -0.53 -12.75 -1.67
CA PRO A 138 0.25 -12.73 -2.91
C PRO A 138 0.65 -14.14 -3.36
N GLU A 139 0.65 -14.37 -4.67
CA GLU A 139 1.13 -15.60 -5.32
C GLU A 139 2.62 -15.52 -5.66
N ARG A 140 3.14 -14.30 -5.84
CA ARG A 140 4.54 -14.04 -6.15
C ARG A 140 5.05 -12.86 -5.35
N ILE A 141 6.22 -13.01 -4.72
CA ILE A 141 6.86 -11.96 -3.94
C ILE A 141 8.23 -11.66 -4.52
N ILE A 142 8.44 -10.42 -4.96
CA ILE A 142 9.70 -9.93 -5.53
C ILE A 142 10.29 -8.91 -4.57
N TRP A 143 11.55 -9.10 -4.20
CA TRP A 143 12.29 -8.21 -3.32
C TRP A 143 13.45 -7.54 -4.04
N LEU A 144 13.30 -6.25 -4.30
CA LEU A 144 14.31 -5.42 -4.94
C LEU A 144 15.20 -4.77 -3.87
N TYR A 145 16.49 -5.05 -3.91
CA TYR A 145 17.45 -4.60 -2.89
C TYR A 145 18.70 -3.97 -3.49
N LYS A 146 19.37 -3.09 -2.73
CA LYS A 146 20.68 -2.53 -3.14
C LYS A 146 21.87 -3.36 -2.66
N ARG A 147 21.87 -3.75 -1.38
CA ARG A 147 22.90 -4.58 -0.74
C ARG A 147 22.27 -5.75 -0.01
N TRP A 148 22.91 -6.92 -0.09
CA TRP A 148 22.46 -8.11 0.63
C TRP A 148 22.52 -7.87 2.14
N GLN A 149 21.51 -8.34 2.87
CA GLN A 149 21.45 -8.26 4.32
C GLN A 149 21.27 -9.70 4.85
N PRO A 150 21.94 -10.10 5.95
CA PRO A 150 21.77 -11.45 6.52
C PRO A 150 20.32 -11.83 6.83
N LEU A 151 19.46 -10.84 7.11
CA LEU A 151 18.02 -11.05 7.32
C LEU A 151 17.31 -11.64 6.09
N TYR A 152 17.86 -11.44 4.89
CA TYR A 152 17.29 -11.98 3.66
C TYR A 152 17.39 -13.49 3.58
N ASP A 153 18.46 -14.08 4.15
CA ASP A 153 18.61 -15.53 4.24
C ASP A 153 17.48 -16.14 5.07
N GLU A 154 17.14 -15.49 6.19
CA GLU A 154 16.02 -15.92 7.03
C GLU A 154 14.67 -15.73 6.33
N ILE A 155 14.46 -14.62 5.63
CA ILE A 155 13.24 -14.38 4.83
C ILE A 155 13.10 -15.48 3.77
N LYS A 156 14.19 -15.77 3.04
CA LYS A 156 14.23 -16.80 2.00
C LYS A 156 13.91 -18.19 2.54
N ALA A 157 14.31 -18.49 3.77
CA ALA A 157 14.05 -19.78 4.42
C ALA A 157 12.65 -19.90 5.05
N THR A 158 12.03 -18.80 5.47
CA THR A 158 10.81 -18.84 6.33
C THR A 158 9.53 -18.36 5.65
N VAL A 159 9.63 -17.54 4.61
CA VAL A 159 8.47 -16.94 3.92
C VAL A 159 7.96 -17.85 2.80
N TYR A 160 6.63 -17.95 2.70
CA TYR A 160 5.93 -18.58 1.59
C TYR A 160 4.83 -17.64 1.06
N PRO A 161 4.65 -17.50 -0.28
CA PRO A 161 5.46 -18.10 -1.35
C PRO A 161 6.91 -17.60 -1.33
N ARG A 162 7.83 -18.35 -1.95
CA ARG A 162 9.27 -18.05 -1.92
C ARG A 162 9.53 -16.63 -2.45
N VAL A 163 10.37 -15.90 -1.74
CA VAL A 163 10.74 -14.53 -2.13
C VAL A 163 11.86 -14.56 -3.18
N GLU A 164 11.61 -13.90 -4.31
CA GLU A 164 12.58 -13.67 -5.38
C GLU A 164 13.40 -12.41 -5.08
N PHE A 165 14.66 -12.58 -4.72
CA PHE A 165 15.56 -11.46 -4.45
C PHE A 165 16.26 -11.01 -5.73
N ILE A 166 16.11 -9.73 -6.09
CA ILE A 166 16.76 -9.13 -7.26
C ILE A 166 17.52 -7.88 -6.84
N GLN A 167 18.79 -7.80 -7.23
CA GLN A 167 19.60 -6.63 -6.94
C GLN A 167 19.28 -5.49 -7.92
N GLY A 168 18.91 -4.32 -7.41
CA GLY A 168 18.56 -3.16 -8.22
C GLY A 168 17.12 -3.16 -8.75
N ILE A 169 16.87 -2.37 -9.80
CA ILE A 169 15.56 -2.24 -10.46
C ILE A 169 15.65 -2.94 -11.82
N PRO A 170 14.91 -4.04 -12.06
CA PRO A 170 14.90 -4.73 -13.35
C PRO A 170 14.55 -3.81 -14.52
N LEU A 171 15.13 -4.04 -15.70
CA LEU A 171 14.90 -3.19 -16.87
C LEU A 171 13.46 -3.28 -17.39
N ASP A 172 12.90 -4.48 -17.30
CA ASP A 172 11.60 -4.93 -17.79
C ASP A 172 10.51 -4.95 -16.72
N MET A 173 10.75 -4.36 -15.55
CA MET A 173 9.82 -4.38 -14.40
C MET A 173 8.41 -3.85 -14.71
N GLU A 174 8.25 -2.96 -15.69
CA GLU A 174 6.94 -2.43 -16.11
C GLU A 174 6.22 -3.33 -17.11
N GLN A 175 6.91 -4.31 -17.69
CA GLN A 175 6.33 -5.18 -18.69
C GLN A 175 5.44 -6.22 -18.02
N ASP A 176 4.29 -6.51 -18.62
CA ASP A 176 3.35 -7.53 -18.14
C ASP A 176 3.97 -8.95 -18.21
N THR A 177 5.01 -9.15 -19.03
CA THR A 177 5.82 -10.37 -19.03
C THR A 177 6.59 -10.56 -17.72
N PHE A 178 7.04 -9.46 -17.10
CA PHE A 178 7.72 -9.48 -15.82
C PHE A 178 6.73 -9.47 -14.65
N ILE A 179 5.74 -8.56 -14.64
CA ILE A 179 4.67 -8.50 -13.62
C ILE A 179 3.35 -8.92 -14.28
N HIS A 180 3.10 -10.23 -14.28
CA HIS A 180 1.92 -10.79 -14.94
C HIS A 180 0.62 -10.35 -14.27
N PRO A 181 -0.31 -9.65 -14.96
CA PRO A 181 -1.53 -9.12 -14.36
C PRO A 181 -2.49 -10.17 -13.79
N SER A 182 -2.41 -11.43 -14.26
CA SER A 182 -3.25 -12.52 -13.73
C SER A 182 -2.78 -13.06 -12.37
N LYS A 183 -1.53 -12.77 -11.96
CA LYS A 183 -0.98 -13.20 -10.67
C LYS A 183 -1.10 -12.09 -9.63
N ARG A 184 -1.33 -12.45 -8.37
CA ARG A 184 -1.29 -11.51 -7.23
C ARG A 184 0.17 -11.24 -6.88
N ASN A 185 0.73 -10.17 -7.42
CA ASN A 185 2.13 -9.82 -7.24
C ASN A 185 2.34 -8.94 -6.00
N LEU A 186 3.45 -9.13 -5.28
CA LEU A 186 3.92 -8.22 -4.23
C LEU A 186 5.37 -7.82 -4.51
N VAL A 187 5.61 -6.53 -4.72
CA VAL A 187 6.95 -5.96 -4.94
C VAL A 187 7.40 -5.18 -3.71
N MET A 188 8.58 -5.54 -3.19
CA MET A 188 9.26 -4.85 -2.10
C MET A 188 10.39 -3.99 -2.66
N LEU A 189 10.46 -2.73 -2.25
CA LEU A 189 11.53 -1.79 -2.61
C LEU A 189 12.33 -1.45 -1.35
N ASP A 190 13.47 -2.11 -1.13
CA ASP A 190 14.33 -1.91 0.04
C ASP A 190 15.64 -1.18 -0.27
N ASP A 191 15.84 -0.03 0.39
CA ASP A 191 17.03 0.82 0.28
C ASP A 191 17.39 1.25 -1.15
N LEU A 192 16.40 1.34 -2.04
CA LEU A 192 16.59 1.79 -3.42
C LEU A 192 16.44 3.30 -3.59
N LYS A 193 16.25 4.06 -2.50
CA LYS A 193 15.88 5.50 -2.49
C LYS A 193 16.54 6.37 -3.57
N SER A 194 17.86 6.33 -3.71
CA SER A 194 18.58 7.19 -4.66
C SER A 194 18.26 6.86 -6.11
N SER A 195 18.05 5.58 -6.40
CA SER A 195 17.75 5.06 -7.73
C SER A 195 16.24 5.17 -7.99
N SER A 196 15.41 4.73 -7.05
CA SER A 196 13.94 4.75 -7.15
C SER A 196 13.33 6.15 -7.23
N ALA A 197 13.89 7.16 -6.56
CA ALA A 197 13.32 8.52 -6.62
C ALA A 197 13.43 9.16 -8.01
N LYS A 198 14.38 8.69 -8.84
CA LYS A 198 14.64 9.22 -10.18
C LYS A 198 14.09 8.30 -11.27
N ASP A 199 13.63 7.12 -10.89
CA ASP A 199 13.19 6.11 -11.83
C ASP A 199 11.67 6.26 -12.06
N PRO A 200 11.23 6.73 -13.24
CA PRO A 200 9.81 6.89 -13.53
C PRO A 200 9.04 5.57 -13.38
N ARG A 201 9.74 4.45 -13.51
CA ARG A 201 9.15 3.11 -13.45
C ARG A 201 8.65 2.75 -12.07
N ILE A 202 9.33 3.23 -11.02
CA ILE A 202 8.87 3.07 -9.65
C ILE A 202 7.62 3.92 -9.40
N ASN A 203 7.55 5.12 -9.99
CA ASN A 203 6.35 5.94 -9.85
C ASN A 203 5.14 5.30 -10.55
N GLU A 204 5.33 4.66 -11.70
CA GLU A 204 4.27 3.91 -12.40
C GLU A 204 3.69 2.79 -11.53
N LEU A 205 4.55 2.06 -10.79
CA LEU A 205 4.09 1.03 -9.85
C LEU A 205 3.16 1.61 -8.77
N PHE A 206 3.41 2.84 -8.31
CA PHE A 206 2.58 3.52 -7.30
C PHE A 206 1.33 4.20 -7.89
N THR A 207 1.18 4.28 -9.20
CA THR A 207 0.00 4.85 -9.87
C THR A 207 -0.80 3.75 -10.56
N GLU A 208 -0.74 3.67 -11.88
CA GLU A 208 -1.51 2.77 -12.72
C GLU A 208 -1.13 1.30 -12.47
N GLY A 209 0.15 1.01 -12.23
CA GLY A 209 0.67 -0.34 -12.07
C GLY A 209 -0.04 -1.13 -10.96
N SER A 210 -0.18 -0.55 -9.76
CA SER A 210 -0.83 -1.24 -8.63
C SER A 210 -2.32 -1.54 -8.87
N HIS A 211 -3.03 -0.66 -9.59
CA HIS A 211 -4.47 -0.81 -9.83
C HIS A 211 -4.80 -1.73 -10.99
N HIS A 212 -3.92 -1.83 -11.99
CA HIS A 212 -4.18 -2.56 -13.23
C HIS A 212 -3.42 -3.89 -13.35
N ARG A 213 -2.34 -4.12 -12.60
CA ARG A 213 -1.51 -5.34 -12.68
C ARG A 213 -1.65 -6.31 -11.50
N ASN A 214 -2.75 -6.24 -10.74
CA ASN A 214 -2.98 -7.10 -9.56
C ASN A 214 -1.75 -7.12 -8.63
N LEU A 215 -1.28 -5.90 -8.31
CA LEU A 215 0.06 -5.66 -7.78
C LEU A 215 -0.03 -4.88 -6.47
N SER A 216 0.56 -5.45 -5.42
CA SER A 216 0.91 -4.72 -4.21
C SER A 216 2.35 -4.24 -4.25
N VAL A 217 2.61 -3.04 -3.74
CA VAL A 217 3.95 -2.44 -3.67
C VAL A 217 4.21 -1.97 -2.25
N ILE A 218 5.36 -2.31 -1.67
CA ILE A 218 5.79 -1.80 -0.37
C ILE A 218 7.17 -1.18 -0.50
N ALA A 219 7.27 0.12 -0.26
CA ALA A 219 8.55 0.83 -0.25
C ALA A 219 9.04 1.09 1.19
N LEU A 220 10.30 0.73 1.47
CA LEU A 220 10.96 1.02 2.74
C LEU A 220 11.75 2.32 2.62
N ASN A 221 11.36 3.35 3.38
CA ASN A 221 11.93 4.67 3.28
C ASN A 221 12.42 5.22 4.62
N GLN A 222 13.69 5.62 4.74
CA GLN A 222 14.16 6.33 5.94
C GLN A 222 13.42 7.64 6.27
N ASN A 223 12.74 8.24 5.30
CA ASN A 223 12.08 9.54 5.41
C ASN A 223 10.93 9.54 4.40
N LEU A 224 9.73 9.90 4.83
CA LEU A 224 8.51 9.89 4.01
C LEU A 224 8.57 10.95 2.88
N TYR A 225 9.20 12.09 3.14
CA TYR A 225 9.27 13.27 2.27
C TYR A 225 10.57 13.38 1.47
N PHE A 226 11.37 12.31 1.39
CA PHE A 226 12.66 12.32 0.69
C PHE A 226 12.53 12.62 -0.82
N ASN A 227 11.46 12.14 -1.46
CA ASN A 227 11.18 12.42 -2.85
C ASN A 227 10.42 13.75 -2.98
N LYS A 228 10.92 14.65 -3.82
CA LYS A 228 10.25 15.91 -4.18
C LYS A 228 8.94 15.64 -4.93
N ASP A 229 8.91 14.58 -5.73
CA ASP A 229 7.69 14.12 -6.37
C ASP A 229 6.75 13.50 -5.30
N PRO A 230 5.54 14.08 -5.10
CA PRO A 230 4.61 13.57 -4.11
C PRO A 230 3.83 12.33 -4.59
N THR A 231 4.00 11.87 -5.83
CA THR A 231 3.21 10.80 -6.46
C THR A 231 3.11 9.55 -5.58
N GLN A 232 4.24 9.02 -5.09
CA GLN A 232 4.23 7.84 -4.22
C GLN A 232 3.47 8.08 -2.91
N ARG A 233 3.58 9.27 -2.31
CA ARG A 233 2.87 9.62 -1.07
C ARG A 233 1.37 9.80 -1.30
N ARG A 234 0.99 10.45 -2.40
CA ARG A 234 -0.41 10.76 -2.72
C ARG A 234 -1.20 9.53 -3.12
N ASN A 235 -0.55 8.57 -3.77
CA ASN A 235 -1.17 7.32 -4.18
C ASN A 235 -0.88 6.18 -3.20
N CYS A 236 -0.43 6.48 -1.98
CA CYS A 236 -0.16 5.47 -0.97
C CYS A 236 -1.46 5.06 -0.27
N HIS A 237 -1.76 3.77 -0.21
CA HIS A 237 -2.90 3.24 0.52
C HIS A 237 -2.60 3.02 2.01
N TYR A 238 -1.36 2.70 2.37
CA TYR A 238 -0.96 2.42 3.74
C TYR A 238 0.37 3.07 4.11
N LEU A 239 0.41 3.82 5.20
CA LEU A 239 1.68 4.27 5.79
C LEU A 239 1.96 3.49 7.06
N VAL A 240 3.19 3.04 7.25
CA VAL A 240 3.67 2.46 8.51
C VAL A 240 4.77 3.36 9.03
N MET A 241 4.49 4.11 10.09
CA MET A 241 5.37 5.13 10.62
C MET A 241 6.03 4.65 11.90
N PHE A 242 7.36 4.60 11.91
CA PHE A 242 8.18 4.32 13.08
C PHE A 242 8.67 5.60 13.75
N ASN A 243 9.08 5.49 15.01
CA ASN A 243 9.68 6.62 15.72
C ASN A 243 10.92 7.15 14.98
N ASN A 244 10.94 8.47 14.75
CA ASN A 244 12.12 9.19 14.26
C ASN A 244 12.46 10.36 15.20
N PRO A 245 13.24 10.13 16.27
CA PRO A 245 13.56 11.16 17.24
C PRO A 245 14.24 12.41 16.64
N VAL A 246 14.96 12.23 15.52
CA VAL A 246 15.70 13.31 14.86
C VAL A 246 14.77 14.27 14.12
N ASP A 247 13.66 13.78 13.56
CA ASP A 247 12.77 14.58 12.71
C ASP A 247 11.30 14.19 12.94
N GLN A 248 10.73 14.81 13.96
CA GLN A 248 9.31 14.75 14.29
C GLN A 248 8.45 15.64 13.36
N GLN A 249 9.07 16.47 12.51
CA GLN A 249 8.33 17.36 11.63
C GLN A 249 7.62 16.60 10.51
N GLN A 250 8.13 15.42 10.12
CA GLN A 250 7.45 14.54 9.17
C GLN A 250 6.05 14.15 9.66
N ILE A 251 5.94 13.65 10.89
CA ILE A 251 4.67 13.20 11.45
C ILE A 251 3.73 14.38 11.73
N MET A 252 4.25 15.52 12.18
CA MET A 252 3.48 16.74 12.38
C MET A 252 2.91 17.28 11.05
N THR A 253 3.69 17.22 9.96
CA THR A 253 3.23 17.64 8.63
C THR A 253 2.11 16.74 8.14
N LEU A 254 2.26 15.42 8.29
CA LEU A 254 1.22 14.46 7.96
C LEU A 254 -0.05 14.69 8.80
N ALA A 255 0.11 14.93 10.11
CA ALA A 255 -1.00 15.21 11.02
C ALA A 255 -1.84 16.42 10.57
N ARG A 256 -1.18 17.51 10.17
CA ARG A 256 -1.86 18.72 9.66
C ARG A 256 -2.55 18.49 8.32
N GLN A 257 -2.00 17.62 7.47
CA GLN A 257 -2.60 17.28 6.18
C GLN A 257 -3.84 16.40 6.33
N MET A 258 -3.77 15.40 7.22
CA MET A 258 -4.87 14.46 7.46
C MET A 258 -5.97 15.06 8.35
N TYR A 259 -5.58 15.79 9.39
CA TYR A 259 -6.48 16.33 10.42
C TYR A 259 -6.27 17.85 10.57
N PRO A 260 -6.61 18.66 9.54
CA PRO A 260 -6.33 20.10 9.57
C PRO A 260 -6.96 20.83 10.76
N GLY A 261 -8.12 20.38 11.24
CA GLY A 261 -8.78 20.92 12.44
C GLY A 261 -8.33 20.29 13.77
N ASN A 262 -7.62 19.16 13.75
CA ASN A 262 -7.16 18.48 14.95
C ASN A 262 -5.87 17.65 14.74
N PRO A 263 -4.71 18.28 14.45
CA PRO A 263 -3.47 17.54 14.23
C PRO A 263 -3.04 16.70 15.44
N GLN A 264 -3.46 17.11 16.65
CA GLN A 264 -3.13 16.40 17.88
C GLN A 264 -3.74 15.00 17.95
N HIS A 265 -4.80 14.74 17.19
CA HIS A 265 -5.39 13.41 17.12
C HIS A 265 -4.36 12.36 16.64
N LEU A 266 -3.71 12.62 15.51
CA LEU A 266 -2.68 11.72 14.97
C LEU A 266 -1.43 11.70 15.85
N MET A 267 -1.01 12.87 16.37
CA MET A 267 0.19 12.96 17.21
C MET A 267 0.08 12.14 18.49
N ARG A 268 -1.10 12.11 19.14
CA ARG A 268 -1.33 11.28 20.34
C ARG A 268 -1.23 9.80 20.00
N HIS A 269 -1.95 9.33 18.98
CA HIS A 269 -1.87 7.93 18.53
C HIS A 269 -0.45 7.52 18.16
N PHE A 270 0.30 8.39 17.46
CA PHE A 270 1.67 8.11 17.11
C PHE A 270 2.58 8.01 18.34
N LYS A 271 2.47 8.95 19.28
CA LYS A 271 3.23 8.92 20.53
C LYS A 271 2.96 7.64 21.32
N ASP A 272 1.69 7.26 21.45
CA ASP A 272 1.30 6.07 22.18
C ASP A 272 1.84 4.80 21.47
N ALA A 273 1.66 4.70 20.15
CA ALA A 273 2.15 3.59 19.32
C ALA A 273 3.67 3.40 19.37
N THR A 274 4.41 4.50 19.50
CA THR A 274 5.87 4.54 19.47
C THR A 274 6.51 4.65 20.85
N SER A 275 5.72 4.58 21.92
CA SER A 275 6.21 4.63 23.31
C SER A 275 7.09 3.44 23.68
N ARG A 276 6.95 2.32 22.96
CA ARG A 276 7.73 1.09 23.12
C ARG A 276 8.81 0.93 22.03
N PRO A 277 9.90 0.20 22.30
CA PRO A 277 10.91 -0.12 21.30
C PRO A 277 10.29 -0.77 20.05
N TYR A 278 10.73 -0.34 18.87
CA TYR A 278 10.20 -0.78 17.57
C TYR A 278 8.70 -0.57 17.35
N GLY A 279 8.05 0.25 18.20
CA GLY A 279 6.67 0.66 18.04
C GLY A 279 6.45 1.42 16.73
N TYR A 280 5.28 1.19 16.13
CA TYR A 280 4.90 1.76 14.85
C TYR A 280 3.40 2.08 14.83
N LEU A 281 3.03 3.06 14.00
CA LEU A 281 1.64 3.37 13.69
C LEU A 281 1.35 3.02 12.22
N VAL A 282 0.39 2.14 12.00
CA VAL A 282 -0.19 1.88 10.68
C VAL A 282 -1.32 2.88 10.43
N ILE A 283 -1.28 3.52 9.27
CA ILE A 283 -2.24 4.52 8.83
C ILE A 283 -2.85 4.02 7.52
N ASP A 284 -4.14 3.71 7.53
CA ASP A 284 -4.90 3.29 6.36
C ASP A 284 -5.45 4.52 5.62
N LEU A 285 -4.88 4.85 4.47
CA LEU A 285 -5.24 6.01 3.66
C LEU A 285 -6.30 5.70 2.59
N LYS A 286 -6.91 4.51 2.58
CA LYS A 286 -7.98 4.23 1.62
C LYS A 286 -9.17 5.17 1.88
N PRO A 287 -9.81 5.70 0.82
CA PRO A 287 -10.88 6.70 0.96
C PRO A 287 -12.15 6.13 1.62
N PHE A 288 -12.34 4.81 1.55
CA PHE A 288 -13.51 4.13 2.11
C PHE A 288 -13.28 3.58 3.53
N THR A 289 -12.08 3.74 4.09
CA THR A 289 -11.80 3.32 5.46
C THR A 289 -12.47 4.28 6.45
N ALA A 290 -13.25 3.72 7.37
CA ALA A 290 -13.92 4.50 8.42
C ALA A 290 -12.90 5.16 9.35
N GLU A 291 -13.19 6.37 9.82
CA GLU A 291 -12.19 7.21 10.51
C GLU A 291 -11.62 6.56 11.77
N HIS A 292 -12.46 5.93 12.59
CA HIS A 292 -12.04 5.21 13.79
C HIS A 292 -11.20 3.94 13.51
N GLN A 293 -11.09 3.53 12.25
CA GLN A 293 -10.30 2.37 11.82
C GLN A 293 -8.97 2.76 11.15
N ARG A 294 -8.77 4.07 10.91
CA ARG A 294 -7.67 4.62 10.11
C ARG A 294 -6.31 4.47 10.78
N LEU A 295 -6.25 4.60 12.09
CA LEU A 295 -5.02 4.56 12.89
C LEU A 295 -4.97 3.23 13.66
N ARG A 296 -3.97 2.39 13.38
CA ARG A 296 -3.81 1.05 13.96
C ARG A 296 -2.43 0.85 14.52
N THR A 297 -2.34 0.18 15.66
CA THR A 297 -1.09 -0.29 16.27
C THR A 297 -1.13 -1.81 16.34
N ASP A 298 0.02 -2.42 16.57
CA ASP A 298 0.11 -3.81 17.06
C ASP A 298 -0.62 -4.83 16.18
N ILE A 299 -0.61 -4.60 14.87
CA ILE A 299 -1.37 -5.38 13.90
C ILE A 299 -0.97 -6.86 13.82
N PHE A 300 0.09 -7.26 14.54
CA PHE A 300 0.57 -8.63 14.63
C PHE A 300 0.31 -9.30 16.00
N GLU A 301 -0.20 -8.58 17.01
CA GLU A 301 -0.29 -9.10 18.40
C GLU A 301 -1.52 -9.96 18.70
N GLN A 302 -2.41 -10.16 17.73
CA GLN A 302 -3.57 -11.04 17.89
C GLN A 302 -3.29 -12.47 17.37
N SER A 303 -3.42 -13.41 18.32
CA SER A 303 -3.37 -14.88 18.27
C SER A 303 -2.11 -15.54 17.71
N ASP A 304 -1.11 -15.73 18.59
CA ASP A 304 -0.34 -16.98 18.59
C ASP A 304 -1.19 -18.06 19.31
N ASP A 305 -2.35 -18.43 18.77
CA ASP A 305 -2.97 -19.68 19.19
C ASP A 305 -2.01 -20.80 18.75
N PRO A 306 -1.58 -21.74 19.60
CA PRO A 306 -0.70 -22.84 19.20
C PRO A 306 -1.19 -23.60 17.96
N LYS A 307 -2.52 -23.61 17.73
CA LYS A 307 -3.15 -24.15 16.52
C LYS A 307 -2.79 -23.35 15.26
N ASP A 308 -2.60 -22.04 15.35
CA ASP A 308 -2.23 -21.17 14.22
C ASP A 308 -0.83 -21.45 13.67
N ARG A 309 0.05 -22.08 14.46
CA ARG A 309 1.35 -22.58 13.99
C ARG A 309 1.21 -23.90 13.24
N ILE A 310 0.32 -24.77 13.68
CA ILE A 310 0.06 -26.09 13.07
C ILE A 310 -0.66 -25.91 11.73
N CYS A 311 -1.68 -25.05 11.66
CA CYS A 311 -2.36 -24.72 10.40
C CYS A 311 -1.37 -24.14 9.35
N GLN A 312 -0.37 -23.35 9.77
CA GLN A 312 0.64 -22.82 8.84
C GLN A 312 1.56 -23.90 8.23
N PHE A 313 1.73 -25.04 8.91
CA PHE A 313 2.49 -26.18 8.37
C PHE A 313 1.61 -27.10 7.51
N GLU A 314 0.37 -27.32 7.92
CA GLU A 314 -0.61 -28.13 7.17
C GLU A 314 -1.04 -27.42 5.87
N ASP A 315 -1.37 -26.12 5.93
CA ASP A 315 -1.66 -25.29 4.75
C ASP A 315 -0.44 -25.20 3.81
N LYS A 316 0.79 -25.21 4.36
CA LYS A 316 2.04 -25.26 3.57
C LYS A 316 2.15 -26.59 2.81
N MET A 317 1.90 -27.72 3.46
CA MET A 317 1.98 -29.05 2.84
C MET A 317 0.86 -29.25 1.80
N ASP A 318 -0.36 -28.86 2.12
CA ASP A 318 -1.50 -29.00 1.20
C ASP A 318 -1.40 -28.10 -0.03
N GLN A 319 -0.77 -26.93 0.10
CA GLN A 319 -0.59 -26.00 -1.03
C GLN A 319 0.62 -26.36 -1.90
N ILE A 320 1.75 -26.81 -1.31
CA ILE A 320 2.87 -27.38 -2.07
C ILE A 320 2.38 -28.57 -2.90
N ASN A 321 1.63 -29.48 -2.28
CA ASN A 321 1.09 -30.65 -2.97
C ASN A 321 0.14 -30.25 -4.11
N LYS A 322 -0.68 -29.21 -3.97
CA LYS A 322 -1.62 -28.75 -5.02
C LYS A 322 -0.95 -27.99 -6.17
N ASP A 323 0.11 -27.25 -5.90
CA ASP A 323 0.84 -26.50 -6.93
C ASP A 323 1.74 -27.46 -7.74
N ASP A 324 2.39 -28.45 -7.09
CA ASP A 324 3.13 -29.52 -7.77
C ASP A 324 2.19 -30.40 -8.64
N GLN A 325 0.96 -30.66 -8.18
CA GLN A 325 -0.04 -31.41 -8.97
C GLN A 325 -0.58 -30.62 -10.17
N LYS A 326 -0.70 -29.30 -10.06
CA LYS A 326 -1.12 -28.44 -11.18
C LYS A 326 -0.04 -28.31 -12.24
N ASP A 327 1.23 -28.23 -11.84
CA ASP A 327 2.34 -28.19 -12.80
C ASP A 327 2.54 -29.55 -13.50
N MET A 328 2.20 -30.66 -12.84
CA MET A 328 2.09 -32.00 -13.46
C MET A 328 0.88 -32.12 -14.43
N ASP A 329 -0.32 -31.69 -14.04
CA ASP A 329 -1.52 -31.76 -14.91
C ASP A 329 -1.41 -30.80 -16.13
N HIS A 330 -0.70 -29.68 -15.99
CA HIS A 330 -0.47 -28.77 -17.12
C HIS A 330 0.63 -29.27 -18.08
N SER A 331 1.54 -30.13 -17.61
CA SER A 331 2.58 -30.74 -18.44
C SER A 331 2.10 -32.01 -19.15
N GLU A 332 1.17 -32.79 -18.58
CA GLU A 332 0.57 -33.94 -19.27
C GLU A 332 -0.26 -33.55 -20.52
N HIS A 333 -0.82 -32.33 -20.57
CA HIS A 333 -1.57 -31.86 -21.74
C HIS A 333 -0.72 -31.23 -22.86
N ILE A 334 0.58 -31.02 -22.64
CA ILE A 334 1.50 -30.45 -23.64
C ILE A 334 2.49 -31.50 -24.18
N PHE A 335 2.68 -32.63 -23.48
CA PHE A 335 3.53 -33.73 -23.94
C PHE A 335 2.79 -34.76 -24.82
N ALA A 336 2.21 -34.27 -25.91
CA ALA A 336 1.97 -35.08 -27.11
C ALA A 336 2.81 -34.59 -28.29
N SER A 337 4.00 -34.04 -28.04
CA SER A 337 5.10 -33.91 -29.01
C SER A 337 6.32 -33.28 -28.34
N ASP A 338 7.49 -33.85 -28.60
CA ASP A 338 8.85 -33.40 -28.24
C ASP A 338 9.40 -33.75 -26.85
N GLN A 339 10.23 -34.81 -26.86
CA GLN A 339 11.24 -35.13 -25.85
C GLN A 339 12.41 -34.14 -25.91
N THR A 340 12.63 -33.35 -24.86
CA THR A 340 13.99 -32.93 -24.43
C THR A 340 14.02 -32.75 -22.91
N CYS A 341 14.88 -33.52 -22.25
CA CYS A 341 15.00 -33.65 -20.80
C CYS A 341 15.78 -32.50 -20.15
N PHE A 342 15.40 -32.14 -18.93
CA PHE A 342 16.14 -31.27 -18.02
C PHE A 342 17.47 -31.93 -17.59
N GLU A 343 18.58 -31.17 -17.65
CA GLU A 343 19.90 -31.57 -17.17
C GLU A 343 20.01 -31.36 -15.65
N GLU A 344 20.22 -32.45 -14.91
CA GLU A 344 20.76 -32.43 -13.54
C GLU A 344 22.24 -32.02 -13.62
N GLU A 345 22.69 -31.06 -12.80
CA GLU A 345 24.08 -30.62 -12.69
C GLU A 345 24.99 -31.79 -12.22
N LYS A 346 25.57 -32.50 -13.18
CA LYS A 346 26.45 -33.64 -12.97
C LYS A 346 27.86 -33.16 -12.61
N MET A 347 28.29 -33.30 -11.37
CA MET A 347 29.69 -33.08 -10.98
C MET A 347 30.61 -34.04 -11.74
N HIS A 348 31.72 -33.52 -12.30
CA HIS A 348 32.62 -34.28 -13.18
C HIS A 348 33.87 -34.72 -12.42
N SER A 349 34.12 -36.02 -12.28
CA SER A 349 35.33 -36.54 -11.63
C SER A 349 36.33 -37.13 -12.63
N CYS A 350 37.63 -37.01 -12.35
CA CYS A 350 38.65 -37.72 -13.10
C CYS A 350 38.72 -39.19 -12.65
N ASP A 351 38.54 -40.12 -13.58
CA ASP A 351 38.56 -41.56 -13.28
C ASP A 351 39.93 -42.09 -12.82
N ASP A 352 41.01 -41.38 -13.16
CA ASP A 352 42.38 -41.79 -12.82
C ASP A 352 42.82 -41.33 -11.42
N CYS A 353 42.43 -40.11 -10.98
CA CYS A 353 42.89 -39.52 -9.72
C CYS A 353 41.77 -39.19 -8.71
N GLY A 354 40.51 -39.32 -9.11
CA GLY A 354 39.34 -39.08 -8.25
C GLY A 354 39.05 -37.62 -7.93
N ILE A 355 39.78 -36.65 -8.49
CA ILE A 355 39.52 -35.22 -8.28
C ILE A 355 38.21 -34.83 -8.98
N VAL A 356 37.35 -34.12 -8.26
CA VAL A 356 36.04 -33.65 -8.73
C VAL A 356 36.12 -32.19 -9.17
N PHE A 357 35.51 -31.89 -10.31
CA PHE A 357 35.51 -30.59 -10.97
C PHE A 357 34.08 -30.07 -11.11
N GLU A 358 33.93 -28.77 -10.90
CA GLU A 358 32.65 -28.05 -10.97
C GLU A 358 32.11 -27.98 -12.41
N ASN A 359 32.99 -28.09 -13.42
CA ASN A 359 32.61 -28.14 -14.83
C ASN A 359 33.54 -29.06 -15.64
N ILE A 360 33.05 -29.51 -16.80
CA ILE A 360 33.76 -30.46 -17.67
C ILE A 360 35.04 -29.87 -18.31
N HIS A 361 35.10 -28.55 -18.48
CA HIS A 361 36.26 -27.88 -19.07
C HIS A 361 37.49 -27.93 -18.17
N ASP A 362 37.30 -27.87 -16.85
CA ASP A 362 38.37 -28.01 -15.88
C ASP A 362 38.88 -29.45 -15.81
N LEU A 363 37.98 -30.45 -15.92
CA LEU A 363 38.38 -31.85 -16.07
C LEU A 363 39.23 -32.07 -17.33
N GLN A 364 38.87 -31.45 -18.47
CA GLN A 364 39.63 -31.58 -19.72
C GLN A 364 41.03 -30.95 -19.67
N ARG A 365 41.25 -29.98 -18.77
CA ARG A 365 42.55 -29.30 -18.58
C ARG A 365 43.39 -29.93 -17.47
N HIS A 366 42.85 -30.91 -16.75
CA HIS A 366 43.56 -31.61 -15.70
C HIS A 366 44.73 -32.41 -16.30
N VAL A 367 45.96 -32.02 -15.96
CA VAL A 367 47.18 -32.72 -16.36
C VAL A 367 47.59 -33.68 -15.25
N LYS A 368 47.82 -34.95 -15.61
CA LYS A 368 48.24 -36.01 -14.71
C LYS A 368 49.56 -35.64 -14.03
N THR A 369 49.60 -35.72 -12.70
CA THR A 369 50.84 -35.67 -11.90
C THR A 369 51.02 -36.96 -11.15
#